data_AF-A0A8C9P7U2-F1
#
_entry.id   AF-A0A8C9P7U2-F1
#
_cell.length_a   1.000
_cell.length_b   1.000
_cell.length_c   1.000
_cell.angle_alpha   90.00
_cell.angle_beta   90.00
_cell.angle_gamma   90.00
#
_symmetry.space_group_name_H-M   'P 1'
#
loop_
_entity.id
_entity.type
_entity.pdbx_description
1 polymer ?
#
loop_
_entity_poly.entity_id
_entity_poly.type
_entity_poly.pdbx_seq_one_letter_code
_entity_poly.pdbx_strand_id
1 'polypeptide(L)'
;MASGVEVLRFQLPGHEAATLRNMNQLRAEERFCDVTIVADSLKFRGHKVILAACSPFLRDQNSTARPLRRTCWRPAWLRSTSSSAN
;
A
#
# COMPACT_ATOMS: atom_id res chain seq x y z
N MET A 1 -4.29 -36.94 -26.15
CA MET A 1 -3.97 -37.23 -24.73
C MET A 1 -3.43 -35.94 -24.13
N ALA A 2 -4.25 -35.21 -23.37
CA ALA A 2 -3.76 -34.03 -22.65
C ALA A 2 -3.01 -34.52 -21.42
N SER A 3 -1.69 -34.48 -21.44
CA SER A 3 -0.87 -34.69 -20.25
C SER A 3 -1.20 -33.56 -19.27
N GLY A 4 -2.07 -33.84 -18.30
CA GLY A 4 -2.46 -32.90 -17.27
C GLY A 4 -1.24 -32.51 -16.45
N VAL A 5 -0.93 -31.22 -16.41
CA VAL A 5 0.13 -30.68 -15.57
C VAL A 5 -0.32 -30.88 -14.12
N GLU A 6 0.33 -31.77 -13.39
CA GLU A 6 0.00 -32.03 -11.99
C GLU A 6 0.59 -30.89 -11.13
N VAL A 7 -0.28 -30.00 -10.66
CA VAL A 7 0.12 -28.87 -9.81
C VAL A 7 0.19 -29.35 -8.36
N LEU A 8 1.40 -29.58 -7.87
CA LEU A 8 1.64 -29.86 -6.46
C LEU A 8 1.51 -28.57 -5.64
N ARG A 9 0.59 -28.56 -4.67
CA ARG A 9 0.38 -27.43 -3.74
C ARG A 9 1.02 -27.75 -2.40
N PHE A 10 2.01 -26.96 -2.00
CA PHE A 10 2.61 -27.02 -0.68
C PHE A 10 2.04 -25.89 0.18
N GLN A 11 1.39 -26.25 1.29
CA GLN A 11 0.95 -25.29 2.31
C GLN A 11 1.66 -25.65 3.61
N LEU A 12 2.56 -24.78 4.05
CA LEU A 12 3.23 -24.94 5.33
C LEU A 12 2.49 -24.08 6.36
N PRO A 13 1.88 -24.68 7.40
CA PRO A 13 1.16 -23.93 8.42
C PRO A 13 2.11 -22.94 9.13
N GLY A 14 1.69 -21.67 9.23
CA GLY A 14 2.48 -20.62 9.86
C GLY A 14 3.53 -19.95 8.96
N HIS A 15 3.61 -20.33 7.69
CA HIS A 15 4.50 -19.68 6.72
C HIS A 15 4.12 -18.21 6.51
N GLU A 16 2.83 -17.86 6.55
CA GLU A 16 2.36 -16.47 6.50
C GLU A 16 2.87 -15.64 7.69
N ALA A 17 2.85 -16.21 8.90
CA ALA A 17 3.30 -15.52 10.11
C ALA A 17 4.83 -15.35 10.12
N ALA A 18 5.58 -16.37 9.70
CA ALA A 18 7.03 -16.28 9.55
C ALA A 18 7.43 -15.23 8.49
N THR A 19 6.72 -15.21 7.37
CA THR A 19 6.94 -14.22 6.30
C THR A 19 6.69 -12.79 6.80
N LEU A 20 5.58 -12.54 7.51
CA LEU A 20 5.28 -11.23 8.08
C LEU A 20 6.32 -10.79 9.12
N ARG A 21 6.80 -11.71 9.96
CA ARG A 21 7.88 -11.43 10.92
C ARG A 21 9.17 -11.01 10.21
N ASN A 22 9.56 -11.73 9.16
CA ASN A 22 10.74 -11.40 8.37
C ASN A 22 10.60 -10.03 7.70
N MET A 23 9.43 -9.71 7.14
CA MET A 23 9.17 -8.39 6.54
C MET A 23 9.24 -7.27 7.59
N ASN A 24 8.76 -7.51 8.80
CA ASN A 24 8.88 -6.55 9.89
C ASN A 24 10.34 -6.34 10.33
N GLN A 25 11.16 -7.39 10.32
CA GLN A 25 12.60 -7.27 10.58
C GLN A 25 13.29 -6.46 9.48
N LEU A 26 13.00 -6.72 8.21
CA LEU A 26 13.50 -5.91 7.09
C LEU A 26 13.11 -4.44 7.21
N ARG A 27 11.90 -4.15 7.72
CA ARG A 27 11.46 -2.78 8.01
C ARG A 27 12.32 -2.12 9.09
N ALA A 28 12.64 -2.86 10.16
CA ALA A 28 13.50 -2.37 11.24
C ALA A 28 14.95 -2.13 10.79
N GLU A 29 15.46 -2.97 9.89
CA GLU A 29 16.77 -2.81 9.24
C GLU A 29 16.74 -1.80 8.08
N GLU A 30 15.57 -1.26 7.75
CA GLU A 30 15.35 -0.31 6.64
C GLU A 30 15.72 -0.87 5.26
N ARG A 31 15.71 -2.20 5.13
CA ARG A 31 16.04 -2.93 3.91
C ARG A 31 14.81 -3.16 3.06
N PHE A 32 14.94 -2.89 1.76
CA PHE A 32 13.86 -2.98 0.78
C PHE A 32 12.64 -2.10 1.09
N CYS A 33 12.80 -1.08 1.94
CA CYS A 33 11.77 -0.08 2.19
C CYS A 33 11.65 0.84 0.98
N ASP A 34 10.65 0.60 0.14
CA ASP A 34 10.40 1.27 -1.14
C ASP A 34 9.37 2.41 -1.04
N VAL A 35 8.73 2.59 0.13
CA VAL A 35 7.83 3.71 0.43
C VAL A 35 8.12 4.32 1.80
N THR A 36 7.92 5.64 1.87
CA THR A 36 7.86 6.39 3.11
C THR A 36 6.51 7.08 3.21
N ILE A 37 5.70 6.70 4.19
CA ILE A 37 4.45 7.39 4.53
C ILE A 37 4.80 8.53 5.46
N VAL A 38 4.34 9.73 5.12
CA VAL A 38 4.47 10.91 5.97
C VAL A 38 3.09 11.27 6.49
N ALA A 39 2.91 11.19 7.80
CA ALA A 39 1.71 11.62 8.51
C ALA A 39 2.10 12.76 9.44
N ASP A 40 1.71 13.97 9.07
CA ASP A 40 2.12 15.22 9.72
C ASP A 40 3.65 15.35 9.84
N SER A 41 4.19 15.16 11.05
CA SER A 41 5.64 15.22 11.36
C SER A 41 6.29 13.84 11.47
N LEU A 42 5.52 12.75 11.44
CA LEU A 42 6.01 11.39 11.56
C LEU A 42 6.27 10.79 10.18
N LYS A 43 7.43 10.14 10.04
CA LYS A 43 7.85 9.45 8.81
C LYS A 43 7.95 7.96 9.10
N PHE A 44 7.12 7.17 8.41
CA PHE A 44 7.10 5.72 8.51
C PHE A 44 7.62 5.11 7.22
N ARG A 45 8.73 4.38 7.30
CA ARG A 45 9.24 3.58 6.19
C ARG A 45 8.65 2.17 6.24
N GLY A 46 8.37 1.61 5.08
CA GLY A 46 7.88 0.25 4.96
C GLY A 46 7.84 -0.22 3.52
N HIS A 47 7.18 -1.37 3.34
CA HIS A 47 7.07 -2.04 2.06
C HIS A 47 5.72 -1.77 1.42
N LYS A 48 5.73 -1.24 0.19
CA LYS A 48 4.53 -0.94 -0.60
C LYS A 48 3.58 -2.14 -0.71
N VAL A 49 4.16 -3.31 -0.95
CA VAL A 49 3.41 -4.56 -1.13
C VAL A 49 2.63 -4.95 0.12
N ILE A 50 3.22 -4.78 1.31
CA ILE A 50 2.57 -5.08 2.58
C ILE A 50 1.45 -4.08 2.86
N LEU A 51 1.72 -2.79 2.65
CA LEU A 51 0.72 -1.73 2.83
C LEU A 51 -0.47 -1.88 1.89
N ALA A 52 -0.21 -2.24 0.63
CA ALA A 52 -1.24 -2.53 -0.37
C ALA A 52 -2.03 -3.82 -0.07
N ALA A 53 -1.39 -4.82 0.55
CA ALA A 53 -2.08 -6.03 0.99
C ALA A 53 -3.02 -5.75 2.16
N CYS A 54 -2.61 -4.90 3.10
CA CYS A 54 -3.39 -4.56 4.30
C CYS A 54 -4.48 -3.51 4.09
N SER A 55 -4.39 -2.66 3.05
CA SER A 55 -5.37 -1.58 2.82
C SER A 55 -5.61 -1.32 1.33
N PRO A 56 -6.87 -1.40 0.85
CA PRO A 56 -7.23 -1.01 -0.52
C PRO A 56 -6.89 0.44 -0.83
N PHE A 57 -7.03 1.34 0.14
CA PHE A 57 -6.69 2.75 -0.02
C PHE A 57 -5.21 2.96 -0.34
N LEU A 58 -4.33 2.29 0.42
CA LEU A 58 -2.88 2.38 0.19
C LEU A 58 -2.46 1.67 -1.11
N ARG A 59 -3.19 0.62 -1.50
CA ARG A 59 -3.00 -0.06 -2.79
C ARG A 59 -3.25 0.90 -3.95
N ASP A 60 -4.40 1.55 -3.96
CA ASP A 60 -4.79 2.45 -5.05
C ASP A 60 -3.88 3.67 -5.10
N GLN A 61 -3.58 4.27 -3.94
CA GLN A 61 -2.65 5.40 -3.86
C GLN A 61 -1.24 5.08 -4.36
N ASN A 62 -0.78 3.86 -4.19
CA ASN A 62 0.56 3.45 -4.61
C ASN A 62 0.62 2.97 -6.07
N SER A 63 -0.53 2.60 -6.65
CA SER A 63 -0.67 2.26 -8.07
C SER A 63 -0.90 3.49 -8.95
N THR A 64 -1.60 4.50 -8.45
CA THR A 64 -1.70 5.79 -9.11
C THR A 64 -0.42 6.57 -8.81
N ALA A 65 0.38 6.91 -9.82
CA ALA A 65 1.58 7.73 -9.68
C ALA A 65 1.25 9.20 -9.30
N ARG A 66 0.44 9.42 -8.26
CA ARG A 66 0.15 10.72 -7.69
C ARG A 66 1.12 10.91 -6.54
N PRO A 67 2.02 11.91 -6.60
CA PRO A 67 2.90 12.20 -5.48
C PRO A 67 2.07 12.35 -4.21
N LEU A 68 2.52 11.79 -3.09
CA LEU A 68 2.01 12.06 -1.74
C LEU A 68 2.17 13.55 -1.32
N ARG A 69 2.36 14.45 -2.28
CA ARG A 69 2.37 15.89 -2.11
C ARG A 69 0.97 16.38 -2.40
N ARG A 70 0.23 16.65 -1.32
CA ARG A 70 -0.85 17.64 -1.28
C ARG A 70 -1.93 17.45 -2.36
N THR A 71 -2.72 16.38 -2.27
CA THR A 71 -4.13 16.60 -2.60
C THR A 71 -4.74 17.33 -1.44
N CYS A 72 -4.92 18.63 -1.61
CA CYS A 72 -5.79 19.45 -0.78
C CYS A 72 -7.06 18.62 -0.53
N TRP A 73 -7.24 18.16 0.70
CA TRP A 73 -8.47 17.56 1.19
C TRP A 73 -9.53 18.66 1.18
N ARG A 74 -10.03 19.03 -0.01
CA ARG A 74 -11.27 19.79 -0.11
C ARG A 74 -12.38 18.75 0.02
N PRO A 75 -13.19 18.78 1.10
CA PRO A 75 -14.39 17.96 1.15
C PRO A 75 -15.25 18.25 -0.09
N ALA A 76 -15.94 17.23 -0.62
CA ALA A 76 -16.69 17.30 -1.87
C ALA A 76 -17.67 18.50 -1.95
N TRP A 77 -18.15 18.97 -0.80
CA TRP A 77 -19.03 20.13 -0.64
C TRP A 77 -18.41 21.49 -1.01
N LEU A 78 -17.08 21.61 -1.03
CA LEU A 78 -16.40 22.89 -1.28
C LEU A 78 -16.21 23.18 -2.78
N ARG A 79 -16.69 22.31 -3.68
CA ARG A 79 -16.61 22.50 -5.15
C ARG A 79 -17.79 23.28 -5.72
N SER A 80 -18.82 23.58 -4.92
CA SER A 80 -20.08 24.13 -5.44
C SER A 80 -20.30 25.63 -5.23
N THR A 81 -19.34 26.40 -4.69
CA THR A 81 -19.50 27.86 -4.57
C THR A 81 -18.57 28.59 -5.56
N SER A 82 -18.86 28.46 -6.85
CA SER A 82 -18.32 29.37 -7.87
C SER A 82 -19.22 29.39 -9.10
N SER A 83 -20.34 30.10 -8.98
CA SER A 83 -21.22 30.68 -10.03
C SER A 83 -22.52 31.05 -9.30
N SER A 84 -22.94 32.31 -9.13
CA SER A 84 -22.95 33.42 -10.06
C SER A 84 -22.73 34.73 -9.31
N ALA A 85 -21.73 35.51 -9.72
CA ALA A 85 -21.72 36.95 -9.56
C ALA A 85 -22.01 37.53 -10.95
N ASN A 86 -23.29 37.69 -11.26
CA ASN A 86 -23.91 38.81 -11.99
C ASN A 86 -25.43 38.57 -12.02
#